data_AF-A0A1S6H7A5-F1
#
_entry.id   AF-A0A1S6H7A5-F1
#
_cell.length_a   1.000
_cell.length_b   1.000
_cell.length_c   1.000
_cell.angle_alpha   90.00
_cell.angle_beta   90.00
_cell.angle_gamma   90.00
#
_symmetry.space_group_name_H-M   'P 1'
#
loop_
_entity.id
_entity.type
_entity.pdbx_description
1 polymer ?
#
loop_
_entity_poly.entity_id
_entity_poly.type
_entity_poly.pdbx_seq_one_letter_code
_entity_poly.pdbx_strand_id
1 'polypeptide(L)' 'MSLTIFLVETGTVYPKLKSLKNEGFIKEEKKGKAVIYELTKKGKESLKNAKEKFSKIFSDVL' A
#
# COMPACT_ATOMS: atom_id res chain seq x y z
N MET A 1 4.94 -3.30 9.72
CA MET A 1 5.56 -2.26 8.87
C MET A 1 4.49 -1.19 8.69
N SER A 2 4.55 -0.13 9.50
CA SER A 2 3.62 0.99 9.43
C SER A 2 4.21 2.05 8.52
N LEU A 3 3.43 2.52 7.55
CA LEU A 3 3.86 3.54 6.59
C LEU A 3 3.36 4.91 7.08
N THR A 4 4.26 5.79 7.50
CA THR A 4 3.93 7.16 7.90
C THR A 4 4.21 8.09 6.72
N ILE A 5 3.17 8.67 6.12
CA ILE A 5 3.25 9.47 4.89
C ILE A 5 3.22 10.96 5.27
N PHE A 6 4.35 11.66 5.12
CA PHE A 6 4.47 13.10 5.47
C PHE A 6 4.62 14.05 4.27
N LEU A 7 4.71 13.57 3.02
CA LEU A 7 5.17 14.43 1.89
C LEU A 7 4.45 14.25 0.55
N VAL A 8 3.33 13.50 0.48
CA VAL A 8 2.61 13.32 -0.80
C VAL A 8 1.39 14.22 -0.83
N GLU A 9 1.09 14.82 -1.99
CA GLU A 9 -0.14 15.59 -2.18
C GLU A 9 -1.34 14.76 -1.72
N THR A 10 -2.07 15.31 -0.75
CA THR A 10 -3.23 14.68 -0.10
C THR A 10 -4.28 14.26 -1.13
N GLY A 11 -4.38 15.00 -2.24
CA GLY A 11 -5.27 14.72 -3.36
C GLY A 11 -5.04 13.38 -4.06
N THR A 12 -3.85 12.78 -3.99
CA THR A 12 -3.52 11.53 -4.71
C THR A 12 -3.49 10.33 -3.78
N VAL A 13 -3.01 10.51 -2.55
CA VAL A 13 -2.85 9.40 -1.61
C VAL A 13 -4.16 8.96 -0.98
N TYR A 14 -5.02 9.87 -0.54
CA TYR A 14 -6.27 9.48 0.12
C TYR A 14 -7.21 8.69 -0.80
N PRO A 15 -7.41 9.08 -2.08
CA PRO A 15 -8.18 8.27 -3.01
C PRO A 15 -7.59 6.88 -3.20
N LYS A 16 -6.25 6.78 -3.32
CA LYS A 16 -5.60 5.49 -3.53
C LYS A 16 -5.68 4.59 -2.30
N LEU A 17 -5.49 5.15 -1.10
CA LEU A 17 -5.69 4.42 0.16
C LEU A 17 -7.14 3.95 0.31
N LYS A 18 -8.12 4.77 -0.09
CA LYS A 18 -9.53 4.36 -0.09
C LYS A 18 -9.77 3.17 -1.02
N SER A 19 -9.23 3.19 -2.24
CA SER A 19 -9.31 2.05 -3.17
C SER A 19 -8.64 0.81 -2.60
N LEU A 20 -7.41 0.91 -2.10
CA LEU A 20 -6.66 -0.21 -1.52
C LEU A 20 -7.38 -0.83 -0.31
N LYS A 21 -8.08 -0.01 0.49
CA LYS A 21 -8.93 -0.49 1.58
C LYS A 21 -10.15 -1.23 1.04
N ASN A 22 -10.87 -0.64 0.09
CA ASN A 22 -12.06 -1.25 -0.51
C ASN A 22 -11.76 -2.58 -1.18
N GLU A 23 -10.57 -2.72 -1.77
CA GLU A 23 -10.09 -3.96 -2.39
C GLU A 23 -9.54 -4.98 -1.37
N GLY A 24 -9.46 -4.61 -0.08
CA GLY A 24 -9.05 -5.47 1.03
C GLY A 24 -7.54 -5.69 1.16
N PHE A 25 -6.71 -4.87 0.52
CA PHE A 25 -5.26 -4.97 0.61
C PHE A 25 -4.69 -4.28 1.86
N ILE A 26 -5.38 -3.26 2.37
CA ILE A 26 -5.02 -2.58 3.62
C ILE A 26 -6.21 -2.50 4.57
N LYS A 27 -5.92 -2.47 5.86
CA LYS A 27 -6.86 -2.11 6.93
C LYS A 27 -6.52 -0.73 7.47
N GLU A 28 -7.53 0.01 7.92
CA GLU A 28 -7.34 1.27 8.64
C GLU A 28 -7.64 1.06 10.12
N GLU A 29 -6.84 1.67 10.98
CA GLU A 29 -7.05 1.72 12.43
C GLU A 29 -6.89 3.16 12.90
N LYS A 30 -7.94 3.70 13.53
CA LYS A 30 -7.92 5.06 14.07
C LYS A 30 -7.32 5.04 15.48
N LYS A 31 -6.15 5.65 15.65
CA LYS A 31 -5.52 5.85 16.97
C LYS A 31 -5.56 7.32 17.34
N GLY A 32 -6.61 7.69 18.07
CA GLY A 32 -6.86 9.08 18.48
C GLY A 32 -7.09 10.01 17.28
N LYS A 33 -6.16 10.96 17.08
CA LYS A 33 -6.19 11.91 15.95
C LYS A 33 -5.53 11.38 14.67
N ALA A 34 -4.84 10.24 14.74
CA ALA A 34 -4.14 9.65 13.61
C ALA A 34 -4.92 8.46 13.03
N VAL A 35 -4.83 8.28 11.71
CA VAL A 35 -5.29 7.08 11.00
C VAL A 35 -4.05 6.29 10.57
N ILE A 36 -3.94 5.06 11.05
CA ILE A 36 -2.85 4.15 10.69
C ILE A 36 -3.38 3.15 9.67
N TYR A 37 -2.62 2.96 8.60
CA TYR A 37 -2.92 1.95 7.59
C TYR A 37 -1.91 0.80 7.68
N GLU A 38 -2.41 -0.43 7.62
CA GLU A 38 -1.59 -1.63 7.66
C GLU A 38 -1.97 -2.60 6.54
N LEU A 39 -0.98 -3.32 6.00
CA LEU A 39 -1.23 -4.37 5.01
C LEU A 39 -1.96 -5.56 5.65
N THR A 40 -3.03 -6.00 5.00
CA THR A 40 -3.68 -7.29 5.32
C THR A 40 -2.80 -8.44 4.83
N LYS A 41 -3.16 -9.69 5.17
CA LYS A 41 -2.48 -10.88 4.63
C LYS A 41 -2.50 -10.88 3.09
N LYS A 42 -3.68 -10.61 2.51
CA LYS A 42 -3.89 -10.43 1.07
C LYS A 42 -2.99 -9.32 0.49
N GLY A 43 -2.89 -8.18 1.18
CA GLY A 43 -2.00 -7.08 0.81
C GLY A 43 -0.54 -7.49 0.73
N LYS A 44 -0.05 -8.24 1.73
CA LYS A 44 1.34 -8.72 1.76
C LYS A 44 1.65 -9.70 0.63
N GLU A 45 0.75 -10.64 0.35
CA GLU A 45 0.90 -11.60 -0.75
C GLU A 45 0.90 -10.89 -2.11
N SER A 46 -0.03 -9.94 -2.32
CA SER A 46 -0.09 -9.15 -3.54
C SER A 46 1.16 -8.30 -3.75
N LEU A 47 1.66 -7.67 -2.68
CA LEU A 47 2.90 -6.89 -2.73
C LEU A 47 4.11 -7.76 -3.08
N LYS A 48 4.21 -8.96 -2.51
CA LYS A 48 5.27 -9.92 -2.84
C LYS A 48 5.24 -10.27 -4.33
N ASN A 49 4.08 -10.67 -4.84
CA ASN A 49 3.89 -11.02 -6.25
C ASN A 49 4.19 -9.83 -7.18
N ALA A 50 3.76 -8.62 -6.81
CA ALA A 50 4.04 -7.41 -7.58
C ALA A 50 5.54 -7.12 -7.62
N LYS A 51 6.25 -7.25 -6.49
CA LYS A 51 7.70 -7.09 -6.42
C LYS A 51 8.43 -8.13 -7.28
N GLU A 52 8.03 -9.40 -7.21
CA GLU A 52 8.62 -10.47 -8.02
C GLU A 52 8.42 -10.23 -9.51
N LYS A 53 7.21 -9.83 -9.92
CA LYS A 53 6.90 -9.48 -11.32
C LYS A 53 7.70 -8.26 -11.78
N PHE A 54 7.75 -7.22 -10.95
CA PHE A 54 8.52 -6.02 -11.24
C PHE A 54 10.00 -6.37 -11.43
N SER A 55 10.62 -7.07 -10.48
CA SER A 55 12.00 -7.52 -10.62
C SER A 55 12.23 -8.35 -11.88
N LYS A 56 11.33 -9.28 -12.21
CA LYS A 56 11.48 -10.10 -13.42
C LYS A 56 11.43 -9.26 -14.69
N ILE A 57 10.45 -8.37 -14.82
CA ILE A 57 10.31 -7.49 -15.99
C ILE A 57 11.55 -6.62 -16.15
N PHE A 58 12.05 -6.03 -15.05
CA PHE A 58 13.20 -5.14 -15.13
C PHE A 58 14.56 -5.86 -15.19
N SER A 59 14.63 -7.14 -14.82
CA SER A 59 15.81 -7.98 -15.06
C SER A 59 15.96 -8.40 -16.51
N ASP A 60 14.86 -8.58 -17.26
CA ASP A 60 14.90 -8.87 -18.71
C ASP A 60 15.20 -7.63 -19.57
N VAL A 61 15.14 -6.43 -18.99
CA VAL A 61 15.31 -5.15 -19.71
C VAL A 61 16.74 -4.59 -19.58
N LEU A 62 17.61 -5.20 -18.78
CA LEU A 62 18.98 -4.75 -18.47
C LEU A 62 20.06 -5.61 -19.13
#